data_AF-A0A936B3T2-F1
#
_entry.id   AF-A0A936B3T2-F1
#
_cell.length_a   1.000
_cell.length_b   1.000
_cell.length_c   1.000
_cell.angle_alpha   90.00
_cell.angle_beta   90.00
_cell.angle_gamma   90.00
#
_symmetry.space_group_name_H-M   'P 1'
#
loop_
_entity.id
_entity.type
_entity.pdbx_description
1 polymer ?
#
loop_
_entity_poly.entity_id
_entity_poly.type
_entity_poly.pdbx_seq_one_letter_code
_entity_poly.pdbx_strand_id
1 'polypeptide(L)' 'MRLEQGLTYQSFLLRLWRDSAERPWRASLLDPHTEQVRHFATVREMLHFLEEWSGEQGVNTVVSD' A
#
# COMPACT_ATOMS: atom_id res chain seq x y z
N MET A 1 30.68 -5.09 -2.07
CA MET A 1 29.83 -5.09 -0.86
C MET A 1 28.59 -5.90 -1.21
N ARG A 2 28.50 -7.14 -0.72
CA ARG A 2 27.41 -8.07 -0.98
C ARG A 2 26.48 -7.93 0.22
N LEU A 3 25.30 -7.32 0.05
CA LEU A 3 24.30 -7.28 1.12
C LEU A 3 23.77 -8.71 1.26
N GLU A 4 24.15 -9.36 2.35
CA GLU A 4 23.59 -10.63 2.75
C GLU A 4 22.12 -10.48 3.13
N GLN A 5 21.34 -11.51 2.83
CA GLN A 5 19.91 -11.65 3.04
C GLN A 5 19.51 -11.27 4.47
N GLY A 6 18.57 -10.34 4.69
CA GLY A 6 18.16 -10.04 6.07
C GLY A 6 17.06 -9.01 6.34
N LEU A 7 16.86 -7.99 5.50
CA LEU A 7 15.78 -6.99 5.68
C LEU A 7 15.31 -6.54 4.29
N THR A 8 14.12 -6.98 3.85
CA THR A 8 13.50 -6.53 2.60
C THR A 8 12.94 -5.13 2.79
N TYR A 9 13.79 -4.11 2.64
CA TYR A 9 13.35 -2.73 2.59
C TYR A 9 12.64 -2.48 1.25
N GLN A 10 11.38 -2.07 1.32
CA GLN A 10 10.60 -1.63 0.17
C GLN A 10 10.04 -0.24 0.42
N SER A 11 10.09 0.60 -0.60
CA SER A 11 9.47 1.91 -0.59
C SER A 11 8.47 2.03 -1.75
N PHE A 12 7.47 2.89 -1.57
CA PHE A 12 6.52 3.26 -2.60
C PHE A 12 6.30 4.77 -2.57
N LEU A 13 6.10 5.38 -3.74
CA LEU A 13 5.56 6.72 -3.85
C LEU A 13 4.02 6.63 -3.91
N LEU A 14 3.38 7.10 -2.84
CA LEU A 14 1.92 7.20 -2.74
C LEU A 14 1.41 8.48 -3.39
N ARG A 15 0.37 8.36 -4.21
CA ARG A 15 -0.47 9.48 -4.65
C ARG A 15 -1.92 9.22 -4.25
N LEU A 16 -2.58 10.26 -3.73
CA LEU A 16 -4.00 10.27 -3.40
C LEU A 16 -4.66 11.44 -4.12
N TRP A 17 -5.80 11.20 -4.74
CA TRP A 17 -6.57 12.24 -5.40
C TRP A 17 -8.05 11.90 -5.42
N ARG A 18 -8.90 12.90 -5.66
CA ARG A 18 -10.32 12.75 -5.95
C ARG A 18 -10.71 13.80 -6.97
N ASP A 19 -11.64 13.45 -7.85
CA ASP A 19 -12.03 14.31 -8.96
C ASP A 19 -12.96 15.47 -8.50
N SER A 20 -13.69 15.26 -7.40
CA SER A 20 -14.52 16.28 -6.74
C SER A 20 -14.70 15.93 -5.26
N ALA A 21 -15.34 16.81 -4.48
CA ALA A 21 -15.55 16.61 -3.05
C ALA A 21 -16.44 15.39 -2.74
N GLU A 22 -17.35 15.05 -3.65
CA GLU A 22 -18.37 14.01 -3.56
C GLU A 22 -17.88 12.65 -4.10
N ARG A 23 -16.74 12.63 -4.80
CA ARG A 23 -16.15 11.42 -5.36
C ARG A 23 -15.25 10.72 -4.33
N PRO A 24 -15.15 9.37 -4.40
CA PRO A 24 -14.25 8.63 -3.53
C PRO A 24 -12.79 8.99 -3.82
N TRP A 25 -11.96 8.90 -2.79
CA TRP A 25 -10.51 9.00 -2.93
C TRP A 25 -9.96 7.79 -3.70
N ARG A 26 -9.17 8.08 -4.72
CA ARG A 26 -8.37 7.14 -5.49
C ARG A 26 -6.93 7.15 -4.97
N ALA A 27 -6.22 6.06 -5.24
CA ALA A 27 -4.82 5.93 -4.85
C ALA A 27 -3.98 5.32 -5.97
N SER A 28 -2.68 5.59 -5.96
CA SER A 28 -1.70 4.82 -6.71
C SER A 28 -0.41 4.68 -5.92
N LEU A 29 0.24 3.54 -6.08
CA LEU A 29 1.59 3.29 -5.59
C LEU A 29 2.51 3.15 -6.80
N LEU A 30 3.60 3.92 -6.82
CA LEU A 30 4.73 3.70 -7.72
C LEU A 30 5.85 3.03 -6.95
N ASP A 31 6.38 1.92 -7.47
CA ASP A 31 7.60 1.31 -6.97
C ASP A 31 8.82 1.98 -7.65
N PRO A 32 9.68 2.68 -6.91
CA PRO A 32 10.83 3.38 -7.49
C PRO A 32 11.91 2.43 -8.02
N HIS A 33 11.90 1.15 -7.64
CA HIS A 33 12.89 0.18 -8.11
C HIS A 33 12.50 -0.45 -9.45
N THR A 34 11.20 -0.58 -9.72
CA THR A 34 10.67 -1.23 -10.93
C THR A 34 9.95 -0.26 -11.87
N GLU A 35 9.75 0.99 -11.44
CA GLU A 35 8.94 2.02 -12.12
C GLU A 35 7.48 1.61 -12.37
N GLN A 36 7.03 0.49 -11.79
CA GLN A 36 5.66 0.03 -11.94
C GLN A 36 4.71 0.89 -11.12
N VAL A 37 3.60 1.28 -11.76
CA VAL A 37 2.52 2.01 -11.11
C VAL A 37 1.30 1.11 -11.00
N ARG A 38 0.78 0.99 -9.78
CA ARG A 38 -0.48 0.31 -9.49
C ARG A 38 -1.51 1.35 -9.06
N HIS A 39 -2.67 1.34 -9.72
CA HIS A 39 -3.80 2.21 -9.41
C HIS A 39 -4.86 1.45 -8.62
N PHE A 40 -5.54 2.15 -7.72
CA PHE A 40 -6.59 1.62 -6.88
C PHE A 40 -7.82 2.53 -6.95
N ALA A 41 -9.00 1.91 -7.05
CA ALA A 41 -10.25 2.65 -7.09
C ALA A 41 -10.61 3.23 -5.72
N THR A 42 -10.13 2.61 -4.65
CA THR A 42 -10.31 3.06 -3.27
C THR A 42 -9.02 2.94 -2.44
N VAL A 43 -8.91 3.73 -1.38
CA VAL A 43 -7.82 3.61 -0.40
C VAL A 43 -7.80 2.22 0.27
N ARG A 44 -8.97 1.60 0.45
CA ARG A 44 -9.08 0.27 1.09
C ARG A 44 -8.44 -0.84 0.25
N GLU A 45 -8.65 -0.81 -1.07
CA GLU A 45 -7.99 -1.74 -2.00
C GLU A 45 -6.46 -1.59 -1.95
N MET A 46 -5.96 -0.37 -1.82
CA MET A 46 -4.53 -0.11 -1.67
C MET A 46 -3.97 -0.69 -0.36
N LEU A 47 -4.68 -0.52 0.76
CA LEU A 47 -4.27 -1.07 2.05
C LEU A 47 -4.24 -2.59 2.02
N HIS A 48 -5.28 -3.23 1.47
CA HIS A 48 -5.31 -4.68 1.29
C HIS A 48 -4.11 -5.21 0.49
N PHE A 49 -3.76 -4.51 -0.61
CA PHE A 49 -2.56 -4.85 -1.37
C PHE A 49 -1.28 -4.75 -0.52
N LEU A 50 -1.14 -3.72 0.32
CA LEU A 50 0.04 -3.54 1.17
C LEU A 50 0.10 -4.60 2.27
N GLU A 51 -1.02 -4.96 2.88
CA GLU A 51 -1.16 -6.04 3.87
C GLU A 51 -0.78 -7.40 3.26
N GLU A 52 -1.30 -7.71 2.07
CA GLU A 52 -0.93 -8.92 1.33
C GLU A 52 0.56 -8.92 0.94
N TRP A 53 1.10 -7.77 0.55
CA TRP A 53 2.49 -7.63 0.14
C TRP A 53 3.46 -7.77 1.33
N SER A 54 3.14 -7.17 2.47
CA SER A 54 3.97 -7.23 3.69
C SER A 54 3.82 -8.55 4.45
N GLY A 55 2.76 -9.31 4.18
CA GLY A 55 2.39 -10.48 4.96
C GLY A 55 1.77 -10.11 6.32
N GLU A 56 1.47 -8.84 6.55
CA GLU A 56 0.74 -8.37 7.73
C GLU A 56 -0.75 -8.63 7.52
N GLN A 57 -1.18 -9.84 7.87
CA GLN A 57 -2.61 -10.14 7.95
C GLN A 57 -3.18 -9.32 9.12
N GLY A 58 -4.16 -8.46 8.84
CA GLY A 58 -4.81 -7.64 9.86
C GLY A 58 -5.32 -8.49 11.02
N VAL A 59 -4.61 -8.46 12.15
CA VAL A 59 -5.15 -8.97 13.42
C VAL A 59 -6.31 -8.06 13.78
N ASN A 60 -7.52 -8.53 13.51
CA ASN A 60 -8.74 -7.89 13.95
C ASN A 60 -8.85 -8.11 15.46
N THR A 61 -8.10 -7.32 16.25
CA THR A 61 -8.23 -7.35 17.71
C THR A 61 -9.60 -6.77 18.05
N VAL A 62 -10.58 -7.66 18.21
CA VAL A 62 -11.81 -7.38 18.93
C VAL A 62 -11.40 -6.96 20.34
N VAL A 63 -11.38 -5.65 20.57
CA VAL A 63 -11.41 -5.10 21.92
C VAL A 63 -12.84 -5.32 22.41
N SER A 64 -13.05 -6.41 23.15
CA SER A 64 -14.23 -6.54 24.00
C SER A 64 -14.02 -5.65 25.22
N ASP A 65 -14.94 -4.71 25.42
CA ASP A 65 -15.25 -4.06 26.70
C ASP A 65 -15.65 -5.08 27.77
#